data_AF-A0A2H0ET60-F1
#
_entry.id   AF-A0A2H0ET60-F1
#
_cell.length_a   1.000
_cell.length_b   1.000
_cell.length_c   1.000
_cell.angle_alpha   90.00
_cell.angle_beta   90.00
_cell.angle_gamma   90.00
#
_symmetry.space_group_name_H-M   'P 1'
#
loop_
_entity.id
_entity.type
_entity.pdbx_description
1 polymer ?
#
loop_
_entity_poly.entity_id
_entity_poly.type
_entity_poly.pdbx_seq_one_letter_code
_entity_poly.pdbx_strand_id
1 'polypeptide(L)'
;MTVKTSLSFTDRHHRFLAQKVAEGVFASTSAAVAAGVERMIEDEAARETALASMEQEIRRRYATPPEQFVDLEDDGAFDAARAVVGEKRA
;
A
#
# COMPACT_ATOMS: atom_id res chain seq x y z
N MET A 1 -11.20 24.45 3.95
CA MET A 1 -10.58 25.47 4.84
C MET A 1 -9.11 25.11 5.02
N THR A 2 -8.21 26.10 5.05
CA THR A 2 -6.79 25.87 5.34
C THR A 2 -6.45 26.39 6.73
N VAL A 3 -5.69 25.63 7.51
CA VAL A 3 -5.18 26.05 8.83
C VAL A 3 -3.72 26.43 8.69
N LYS A 4 -3.34 27.60 9.22
CA LYS A 4 -1.94 28.04 9.22
C LYS A 4 -1.19 27.36 10.35
N THR A 5 -0.13 26.64 10.01
CA THR A 5 0.74 25.95 10.97
C THR A 5 2.19 26.36 10.72
N SER A 6 2.95 26.61 11.78
CA SER A 6 4.39 26.86 11.69
C SER A 6 5.14 25.53 11.79
N LEU A 7 6.02 25.26 10.82
CA LEU A 7 6.84 24.05 10.77
C LEU A 7 8.30 24.45 10.63
N SER A 8 9.17 23.76 11.38
CA SER A 8 10.62 23.92 11.27
C SER A 8 11.16 22.89 10.29
N PHE A 9 11.86 23.36 9.26
CA PHE A 9 12.58 22.51 8.32
C PHE A 9 14.08 22.64 8.54
N THR A 10 14.82 21.56 8.25
CA THR A 10 16.27 21.69 8.08
C THR A 10 16.57 22.48 6.80
N ASP A 11 17.74 23.11 6.72
CA ASP A 11 18.16 23.90 5.55
C ASP A 11 18.07 23.13 4.24
N ARG A 12 18.36 21.82 4.27
CA ARG A 12 18.24 20.94 3.11
C ARG A 12 16.80 20.89 2.59
N HIS A 13 15.83 20.67 3.47
CA HIS A 13 14.42 20.56 3.09
C HIS A 13 13.86 21.90 2.64
N HIS A 14 14.21 22.98 3.35
CA HIS A 14 13.79 24.33 2.98
C HIS A 14 14.29 24.69 1.56
N ARG A 15 15.58 24.46 1.28
CA ARG A 15 16.17 24.71 -0.05
C ARG A 15 15.51 23.87 -1.14
N PHE A 16 15.25 22.59 -0.85
CA PHE A 16 14.58 21.70 -1.79
C PHE A 16 13.18 22.20 -2.16
N LEU A 17 12.38 22.59 -1.17
CA LEU A 17 11.03 23.13 -1.41
C LEU A 17 11.09 24.45 -2.20
N ALA A 18 12.01 25.35 -1.83
CA ALA A 18 12.20 26.61 -2.55
C ALA A 18 12.60 26.38 -4.02
N GLN A 19 13.49 25.43 -4.28
CA GLN A 19 13.88 25.05 -5.63
C GLN A 19 12.69 24.51 -6.44
N LYS A 20 11.87 23.64 -5.85
CA LYS A 20 10.70 23.07 -6.55
C LYS A 20 9.65 24.11 -6.89
N VAL A 21 9.50 25.15 -6.07
CA VAL A 21 8.65 26.30 -6.39
C VAL A 21 9.27 27.14 -7.50
N ALA A 22 10.58 27.41 -7.45
CA ALA A 22 11.27 28.16 -8.49
C ALA A 22 11.27 27.47 -9.87
N GLU A 23 11.31 26.13 -9.88
CA GLU A 23 11.15 25.29 -11.08
C GLU A 23 9.70 25.28 -11.61
N GLY A 24 8.74 25.85 -10.88
CA GLY A 24 7.32 25.87 -11.24
C GLY A 24 6.59 24.54 -11.01
N VAL A 25 7.22 23.57 -10.34
CA VAL A 25 6.58 22.27 -10.01
C VAL A 25 5.42 22.47 -9.03
N PHE A 26 5.58 23.40 -8.08
CA PHE A 26 4.53 23.77 -7.14
C PHE A 26 4.32 25.28 -7.14
N ALA A 27 3.05 25.71 -6.99
CA ALA A 27 2.71 27.12 -6.91
C ALA A 27 3.23 27.82 -5.63
N SER A 28 3.44 27.06 -4.56
CA SER A 28 3.98 27.56 -3.28
C SER A 28 4.59 26.44 -2.45
N THR A 29 5.35 26.80 -1.41
CA THR A 29 5.90 25.84 -0.44
C THR A 29 4.78 25.11 0.32
N SER A 30 3.69 25.82 0.65
CA SER A 30 2.52 25.21 1.28
C SER A 30 1.85 24.16 0.38
N ALA A 31 1.78 24.40 -0.94
CA ALA A 31 1.25 23.41 -1.89
C ALA A 31 2.15 22.16 -1.97
N ALA A 32 3.47 22.35 -1.97
CA ALA A 32 4.43 21.24 -1.95
C ALA A 32 4.31 20.38 -0.68
N VAL A 33 4.18 21.03 0.49
CA VAL A 33 3.97 20.32 1.76
C VAL A 33 2.64 19.58 1.77
N ALA A 34 1.55 20.22 1.29
CA ALA A 34 0.25 19.57 1.19
C ALA A 34 0.29 18.31 0.31
N ALA A 35 0.95 18.37 -0.85
CA ALA A 35 1.12 17.21 -1.73
C ALA A 35 1.93 16.08 -1.06
N GLY A 36 2.96 16.43 -0.29
CA GLY A 36 3.72 15.45 0.49
C GLY A 36 2.88 14.78 1.58
N VAL A 37 2.05 15.55 2.29
CA VAL A 37 1.14 15.01 3.31
C VAL A 37 0.06 14.14 2.69
N GLU A 38 -0.50 14.52 1.54
CA GLU A 38 -1.47 13.69 0.82
C GLU A 38 -0.89 12.33 0.47
N ARG A 39 0.36 12.31 0.00
CA ARG A 39 1.05 11.05 -0.29
C ARG A 39 1.20 10.18 0.95
N MET A 40 1.51 10.77 2.11
CA MET A 40 1.59 10.04 3.37
C MET A 40 0.23 9.46 3.80
N ILE A 41 -0.87 10.19 3.55
CA ILE A 41 -2.23 9.72 3.83
C ILE A 41 -2.57 8.52 2.94
N GLU A 42 -2.30 8.61 1.64
CA GLU A 42 -2.51 7.51 0.70
C GLU A 42 -1.72 6.26 1.09
N ASP A 43 -0.45 6.44 1.44
CA ASP A 43 0.43 5.34 1.85
C ASP A 43 -0.07 4.67 3.15
N GLU A 44 -0.55 5.44 4.13
CA GLU A 44 -1.10 4.88 5.37
C GLU A 44 -2.42 4.16 5.10
N ALA A 45 -3.33 4.72 4.29
CA ALA A 45 -4.57 4.05 3.92
C ALA A 45 -4.34 2.72 3.18
N ALA A 46 -3.35 2.69 2.28
CA ALA A 46 -2.93 1.47 1.60
C ALA A 46 -2.36 0.44 2.59
N ARG A 47 -1.54 0.88 3.53
CA ARG A 47 -0.97 0.05 4.59
C ARG A 47 -2.06 -0.54 5.50
N GLU A 48 -3.01 0.25 5.95
CA GLU A 48 -4.14 -0.21 6.76
C GLU A 48 -4.96 -1.27 6.04
N THR A 49 -5.25 -1.05 4.75
CA THR A 49 -5.99 -2.01 3.92
C THR A 49 -5.25 -3.34 3.79
N ALA A 50 -3.94 -3.29 3.57
CA ALA A 50 -3.11 -4.49 3.50
C ALA A 50 -3.09 -5.25 4.83
N LEU A 51 -2.89 -4.54 5.95
CA LEU A 51 -2.89 -5.14 7.28
C LEU A 51 -4.24 -5.77 7.64
N ALA A 52 -5.35 -5.08 7.35
CA ALA A 52 -6.69 -5.61 7.57
C ALA A 52 -6.94 -6.88 6.74
N SER A 53 -6.46 -6.92 5.49
CA SER A 53 -6.57 -8.10 4.63
C SER A 53 -5.77 -9.28 5.19
N MET A 54 -4.54 -9.03 5.68
CA MET A 54 -3.71 -10.06 6.31
C MET A 54 -4.33 -10.58 7.61
N GLU A 55 -4.86 -9.70 8.45
CA GLU A 55 -5.56 -10.07 9.68
C GLU A 55 -6.77 -10.98 9.40
N GLN A 56 -7.59 -10.61 8.40
CA GLN A 56 -8.73 -11.44 7.98
C GLN A 56 -8.29 -12.81 7.49
N GLU A 57 -7.23 -12.89 6.69
CA GLU A 57 -6.71 -14.16 6.18
C GLU A 57 -6.14 -15.03 7.29
N ILE A 58 -5.40 -14.45 8.24
CA ILE A 58 -4.90 -15.18 9.42
C ILE A 58 -6.06 -15.74 10.24
N ARG A 59 -7.08 -14.93 10.51
CA ARG A 59 -8.28 -15.40 11.24
C ARG A 59 -9.02 -16.50 10.48
N ARG A 60 -9.17 -16.36 9.16
CA ARG A 60 -9.79 -17.37 8.30
C ARG A 60 -9.06 -18.70 8.41
N ARG A 61 -7.72 -18.69 8.26
CA ARG A 61 -6.89 -19.90 8.38
C ARG A 61 -6.96 -20.52 9.77
N TYR A 62 -6.90 -19.69 10.81
CA TYR A 62 -7.01 -20.17 12.19
C TYR A 62 -8.36 -20.85 12.48
N ALA A 63 -9.44 -20.35 11.86
CA ALA A 63 -10.77 -20.93 11.98
C ALA A 63 -11.02 -22.12 11.02
N THR A 64 -10.09 -22.45 10.13
CA THR A 64 -10.26 -23.54 9.16
C THR A 64 -10.06 -24.89 9.85
N PRO A 65 -11.06 -25.80 9.80
CA PRO A 65 -10.91 -27.14 10.36
C PRO A 65 -9.80 -27.95 9.65
N PRO A 66 -9.06 -28.82 10.36
CA PRO A 66 -7.98 -29.61 9.77
C PRO A 66 -8.42 -30.47 8.57
N GLU A 67 -9.67 -30.92 8.54
CA GLU A 67 -10.22 -31.76 7.47
C GLU A 67 -10.38 -31.00 6.14
N GLN A 68 -10.30 -29.66 6.18
CA GLN A 68 -10.32 -28.80 5.00
C GLN A 68 -8.90 -28.43 4.53
N PHE A 69 -7.87 -28.93 5.20
CA PHE A 69 -6.50 -28.70 4.79
C PHE A 69 -6.21 -29.59 3.59
N VAL A 70 -5.50 -29.03 2.62
CA VAL A 70 -5.08 -29.75 1.43
C VAL A 70 -3.75 -30.42 1.71
N ASP A 71 -3.69 -31.73 1.56
CA ASP A 71 -2.43 -32.47 1.49
C ASP A 71 -1.85 -32.34 0.07
N LEU A 72 -0.64 -31.79 -0.02
CA LEU A 72 -0.04 -31.48 -1.31
C LEU A 72 0.29 -32.72 -2.15
N GLU A 73 0.55 -33.85 -1.50
CA GLU A 73 0.88 -35.11 -2.18
C GLU A 73 -0.37 -35.94 -2.43
N ASP A 74 -1.23 -36.09 -1.42
CA ASP A 74 -2.38 -36.98 -1.50
C ASP A 74 -3.57 -36.36 -2.28
N ASP A 75 -3.73 -35.03 -2.27
CA ASP A 75 -4.88 -34.38 -2.94
C ASP A 75 -4.59 -33.94 -4.38
N GLY A 76 -3.36 -34.15 -4.90
CA GLY A 76 -2.99 -33.79 -6.27
C GLY A 76 -3.20 -32.30 -6.62
N ALA A 77 -3.17 -31.42 -5.61
CA ALA A 77 -3.63 -30.04 -5.71
C ALA A 77 -2.93 -29.21 -6.80
N PHE A 78 -1.62 -29.46 -7.01
CA PHE A 78 -0.87 -28.78 -8.06
C PHE A 78 -1.21 -29.23 -9.48
N ASP A 79 -1.61 -30.49 -9.66
CA ASP A 79 -2.05 -31.00 -10.97
C ASP A 79 -3.40 -30.41 -11.35
N ALA A 80 -4.33 -30.35 -10.41
CA ALA A 80 -5.60 -29.67 -10.58
C ALA A 80 -5.41 -28.17 -10.91
N ALA A 81 -4.51 -27.49 -10.19
CA ALA A 81 -4.19 -26.08 -10.46
C ALA A 81 -3.57 -25.88 -11.86
N ARG A 82 -2.65 -26.77 -12.29
CA ARG A 82 -2.03 -26.71 -13.62
C ARG A 82 -3.06 -26.88 -14.74
N ALA A 83 -4.02 -27.79 -14.59
CA ALA A 83 -5.09 -28.00 -15.58
C ALA A 83 -5.91 -26.73 -15.79
N VAL A 84 -6.35 -26.07 -14.71
CA VAL A 84 -7.15 -24.84 -14.76
C VAL A 84 -6.37 -23.67 -15.39
N VAL A 85 -5.09 -23.52 -15.08
CA VAL A 85 -4.25 -22.46 -15.68
C VAL A 85 -3.97 -22.74 -17.16
N GLY A 86 -3.82 -24.02 -17.53
CA GLY A 86 -3.66 -24.45 -18.92
C GLY A 86 -4.88 -24.13 -19.78
N GLU A 87 -6.08 -24.41 -19.29
CA GLU A 87 -7.35 -24.09 -19.97
C GLU A 87 -7.53 -22.57 -20.17
N LYS A 88 -7.13 -21.75 -19.20
CA LYS A 88 -7.25 -20.28 -19.33
C LYS A 88 -6.22 -19.64 -20.27
N ARG A 89 -5.18 -20.38 -20.69
CA ARG A 89 -4.15 -19.91 -21.63
C ARG A 89 -4.43 -20.34 -23.09
N ALA A 90 -5.36 -21.28 -23.30
CA ALA A 90 -5.79 -21.74 -24.61
C ALA A 90 -6.91 -20.85 -25.18
#